data_AF-A0A3D0HBC8-F1
#
_entry.id   AF-A0A3D0HBC8-F1
#
_cell.length_a   1.000
_cell.length_b   1.000
_cell.length_c   1.000
_cell.angle_alpha   90.00
_cell.angle_beta   90.00
_cell.angle_gamma   90.00
#
_symmetry.space_group_name_H-M   'P 1'
#
loop_
_entity.id
_entity.type
_entity.pdbx_description
1 polymer ?
#
loop_
_entity_poly.entity_id
_entity_poly.type
_entity_poly.pdbx_seq_one_letter_code
_entity_poly.pdbx_strand_id
1 'polypeptide(L)'
;MTQIDSQWLHDTLTDAAETLAKAIALIEEDPRKARGVLEHEIPELYAKLNYAVNTAEAGPNAINEMDHDELVAWPKDLPFGRAE
;
A
#
# COMPACT_ATOMS: atom_id res chain seq x y z
N MET A 1 -14.74 -17.74 -6.72
CA MET A 1 -13.43 -17.12 -6.42
C MET A 1 -13.29 -15.98 -7.39
N THR A 2 -13.35 -14.75 -6.90
CA THR A 2 -13.00 -13.55 -7.66
C THR A 2 -11.52 -13.66 -8.05
N GLN A 3 -11.21 -13.29 -9.29
CA GLN A 3 -9.86 -13.42 -9.84
C GLN A 3 -9.10 -12.12 -9.57
N ILE A 4 -7.88 -12.21 -9.06
CA ILE A 4 -6.99 -11.07 -8.88
C ILE A 4 -6.62 -10.49 -10.25
N ASP A 5 -6.72 -9.17 -10.39
CA ASP A 5 -6.14 -8.43 -11.51
C ASP A 5 -4.63 -8.30 -11.30
N SER A 6 -3.87 -9.16 -11.98
CA SER A 6 -2.42 -9.23 -11.83
C SER A 6 -1.69 -7.99 -12.34
N GLN A 7 -2.21 -7.30 -13.35
CA GLN A 7 -1.57 -6.09 -13.88
C GLN A 7 -1.80 -4.95 -12.90
N TRP A 8 -3.02 -4.79 -12.41
CA TRP A 8 -3.32 -3.79 -11.41
C TRP A 8 -2.54 -3.98 -10.11
N LEU A 9 -2.45 -5.23 -9.63
CA LEU A 9 -1.64 -5.55 -8.46
C LEU A 9 -0.17 -5.24 -8.70
N HIS A 10 0.36 -5.54 -9.90
CA HIS A 10 1.73 -5.18 -10.26
C HIS A 10 1.95 -3.65 -10.22
N ASP A 11 1.03 -2.88 -10.78
CA ASP A 11 1.19 -1.42 -10.89
C ASP A 11 1.12 -0.74 -9.51
N THR A 12 0.18 -1.16 -8.67
CA THR A 12 0.05 -0.66 -7.29
C THR A 12 1.22 -1.07 -6.39
N LEU A 13 1.76 -2.28 -6.56
CA LEU A 13 2.97 -2.70 -5.85
C LEU A 13 4.22 -1.97 -6.35
N THR A 14 4.27 -1.59 -7.63
CA THR A 14 5.36 -0.77 -8.17
C THR A 14 5.37 0.62 -7.52
N ASP A 15 4.21 1.26 -7.38
CA ASP A 15 4.06 2.54 -6.67
C ASP A 15 4.47 2.44 -5.18
N ALA A 16 4.08 1.35 -4.50
CA ALA A 16 4.54 1.07 -3.14
C ALA A 16 6.08 0.89 -3.08
N ALA A 17 6.67 0.18 -4.05
CA ALA A 17 8.11 -0.03 -4.12
C ALA A 17 8.89 1.27 -4.34
N GLU A 18 8.40 2.18 -5.18
CA GLU A 18 8.98 3.53 -5.36
C GLU A 18 9.00 4.32 -4.05
N THR A 19 7.92 4.24 -3.27
CA THR A 19 7.82 4.90 -1.95
C THR A 19 8.82 4.32 -0.95
N LEU A 20 8.97 2.99 -0.92
CA LEU A 20 9.96 2.32 -0.09
C LEU A 20 11.39 2.69 -0.51
N ALA A 21 11.69 2.71 -1.81
CA ALA A 21 13.00 3.09 -2.33
C ALA A 21 13.35 4.53 -1.93
N LYS A 22 12.38 5.45 -2.01
CA LYS A 22 12.53 6.83 -1.52
C LYS A 22 12.83 6.87 -0.01
N ALA A 23 12.08 6.13 0.80
CA ALA A 23 12.28 6.06 2.24
C ALA A 23 13.71 5.61 2.61
N ILE A 24 14.21 4.57 1.93
CA ILE A 24 15.57 4.05 2.10
C ILE A 24 16.59 5.12 1.70
N ALA A 25 16.44 5.72 0.52
CA ALA A 25 17.36 6.74 0.02
C ALA A 25 17.48 7.94 0.97
N LEU A 26 16.38 8.37 1.61
CA LEU A 26 16.40 9.46 2.59
C LEU A 26 17.24 9.12 3.82
N ILE A 27 17.16 7.89 4.33
CA ILE A 27 17.96 7.44 5.49
C ILE A 27 19.43 7.27 5.10
N GLU A 28 19.70 6.76 3.90
CA GLU A 28 21.06 6.62 3.37
C GLU A 28 21.74 7.99 3.16
N GLU A 29 20.97 9.00 2.72
CA GLU A 29 21.45 10.37 2.56
C GLU A 29 21.78 11.04 3.91
N ASP A 30 20.88 10.94 4.89
CA ASP A 30 21.11 11.39 6.26
C ASP A 30 20.31 10.55 7.28
N PRO A 31 20.97 9.76 8.14
CA PRO A 31 20.31 8.95 9.15
C PRO A 31 19.38 9.73 10.10
N ARG A 32 19.57 11.05 10.25
CA ARG A 32 18.69 11.91 11.07
C ARG A 32 17.29 12.05 10.48
N LYS A 33 17.11 11.79 9.18
CA LYS A 33 15.80 11.81 8.51
C LYS A 33 14.91 10.63 8.90
N ALA A 34 15.43 9.61 9.61
CA ALA A 34 14.68 8.42 10.00
C ALA A 34 13.36 8.72 10.75
N ARG A 35 13.33 9.78 11.57
CA ARG A 35 12.09 10.23 12.25
C ARG A 35 11.04 10.70 11.25
N GLY A 36 11.42 11.55 10.29
CA GLY A 36 10.52 12.03 9.23
C GLY A 36 10.04 10.89 8.33
N VAL A 37 10.95 9.96 7.98
CA VAL A 37 10.60 8.75 7.23
C VAL A 37 9.54 7.92 7.95
N LEU A 38 9.68 7.73 9.26
CA LEU A 38 8.70 7.01 10.06
C LEU A 38 7.35 7.75 10.15
N GLU A 39 7.35 9.08 10.11
CA GLU A 39 6.14 9.90 10.25
C GLU A 39 5.42 10.19 8.92
N HIS A 40 6.09 10.01 7.78
CA HIS A 40 5.56 10.38 6.46
C HIS A 40 5.62 9.23 5.45
N GLU A 41 6.82 8.79 5.06
CA GLU A 41 6.99 7.75 4.03
C GLU A 41 6.45 6.38 4.47
N ILE A 42 6.58 6.01 5.75
CA ILE A 42 6.05 4.75 6.25
C ILE A 42 4.51 4.72 6.25
N PRO A 43 3.79 5.74 6.77
CA PRO A 43 2.34 5.83 6.61
C PRO A 43 1.87 5.82 5.16
N GLU A 44 2.57 6.53 4.27
CA GLU A 44 2.27 6.55 2.83
C GLU A 44 2.44 5.14 2.22
N LEU A 45 3.52 4.44 2.57
CA LEU A 45 3.76 3.07 2.14
C LEU A 45 2.63 2.13 2.61
N TYR A 46 2.18 2.25 3.87
CA TYR A 46 1.05 1.46 4.36
C TYR A 46 -0.23 1.76 3.58
N ALA A 47 -0.54 3.02 3.31
CA ALA A 47 -1.70 3.40 2.51
C ALA A 47 -1.65 2.77 1.10
N LYS A 48 -0.48 2.77 0.45
CA LYS A 48 -0.27 2.16 -0.88
C LYS A 48 -0.39 0.64 -0.86
N LEU A 49 0.17 -0.02 0.18
CA LEU A 49 0.03 -1.46 0.34
C LEU A 49 -1.42 -1.88 0.63
N ASN A 50 -2.12 -1.11 1.48
CA ASN A 50 -3.54 -1.31 1.73
C ASN A 50 -4.35 -1.15 0.44
N TYR A 51 -4.06 -0.10 -0.33
CA TYR A 51 -4.66 0.14 -1.64
C TYR A 51 -4.49 -1.05 -2.58
N ALA A 52 -3.26 -1.56 -2.71
CA ALA A 52 -2.96 -2.73 -3.54
C ALA A 52 -3.81 -3.95 -3.13
N VAL A 53 -3.93 -4.22 -1.82
CA VAL A 53 -4.71 -5.36 -1.30
C VAL A 53 -6.22 -5.16 -1.51
N ASN A 54 -6.74 -4.00 -1.11
CA ASN A 54 -8.18 -3.72 -1.13
C ASN A 54 -8.75 -3.66 -2.55
N THR A 55 -7.91 -3.30 -3.53
CA THR A 55 -8.32 -3.13 -4.93
C THR A 55 -7.90 -4.29 -5.84
N ALA A 56 -7.22 -5.32 -5.31
CA ALA A 56 -6.64 -6.41 -6.10
C ALA A 56 -7.66 -7.17 -6.97
N GLU A 57 -8.92 -7.27 -6.54
CA GLU A 57 -9.97 -7.96 -7.29
C GLU A 57 -10.79 -7.02 -8.19
N ALA A 58 -11.05 -5.79 -7.74
CA ALA A 58 -11.81 -4.78 -8.48
C ALA A 58 -10.96 -4.06 -9.55
N GLY A 59 -9.64 -4.13 -9.44
CA GLY A 59 -8.70 -3.52 -10.38
C GLY A 59 -8.89 -1.99 -10.44
N PRO A 60 -8.71 -1.36 -11.62
CA PRO A 60 -8.86 0.09 -11.77
C PRO A 60 -10.28 0.61 -11.49
N ASN A 61 -11.29 -0.25 -11.50
CA ASN A 61 -12.67 0.15 -11.22
C ASN A 61 -12.94 0.37 -9.73
N ALA A 62 -12.05 -0.07 -8.84
CA ALA A 62 -12.20 0.06 -7.40
C ALA A 62 -12.52 1.49 -6.95
N ILE A 63 -11.93 2.50 -7.61
CA ILE A 63 -12.15 3.91 -7.30
C ILE A 63 -13.61 4.38 -7.53
N ASN A 64 -14.36 3.67 -8.38
CA ASN A 64 -15.76 3.96 -8.67
C ASN A 64 -16.73 3.11 -7.85
N GLU A 65 -16.24 2.03 -7.25
CA GLU A 65 -17.07 0.99 -6.61
C GLU A 65 -16.93 0.98 -5.07
N MET A 66 -15.82 1.52 -4.55
CA MET A 66 -15.49 1.52 -3.12
C MET A 66 -15.49 2.94 -2.54
N ASP A 67 -15.73 3.03 -1.23
CA ASP A 67 -15.55 4.29 -0.51
C ASP A 67 -14.06 4.68 -0.49
N HIS A 68 -13.77 5.98 -0.57
CA HIS A 68 -12.40 6.47 -0.64
C HIS A 68 -11.56 6.09 0.60
N ASP A 69 -12.18 6.08 1.78
CA ASP A 69 -11.51 5.70 3.01
C ASP A 69 -11.23 4.19 3.04
N GLU A 70 -12.11 3.37 2.42
CA GLU A 70 -11.93 1.93 2.33
C GLU A 70 -10.78 1.52 1.41
N LEU A 71 -10.42 2.37 0.43
CA LEU A 71 -9.32 2.09 -0.48
C LEU A 71 -7.98 1.97 0.28
N VAL A 72 -7.73 2.84 1.25
CA VAL A 72 -6.45 2.90 1.99
C VAL A 72 -6.54 2.36 3.42
N ALA A 73 -7.74 1.98 3.87
CA ALA A 73 -7.96 1.39 5.18
C ALA A 73 -7.23 0.04 5.34
N TRP A 74 -6.98 -0.34 6.59
CA TRP A 74 -6.42 -1.65 6.90
C TRP A 74 -7.29 -2.77 6.28
N PRO A 75 -6.71 -3.72 5.50
CA PRO A 75 -7.52 -4.71 4.80
C PRO A 75 -8.26 -5.63 5.77
N LYS A 76 -9.55 -5.87 5.50
CA LYS A 76 -10.44 -6.64 6.39
C LYS A 76 -10.10 -8.14 6.46
N ASP A 77 -9.49 -8.69 5.40
CA ASP A 77 -9.25 -10.13 5.22
C ASP A 77 -7.78 -10.47 4.88
N LEU A 78 -6.82 -9.95 5.66
CA LEU A 78 -5.42 -10.38 5.51
C LEU A 78 -5.27 -11.88 5.86
N PRO A 79 -4.58 -12.70 5.04
CA PRO A 79 -4.42 -14.14 5.27
C PRO A 79 -3.59 -14.50 6.51
N PHE A 80 -2.97 -13.50 7.15
CA PHE A 80 -2.20 -13.65 8.39
C PHE A 80 -2.84 -12.90 9.57
N GLY A 81 -4.08 -12.41 9.41
CA GLY A 81 -4.72 -11.41 10.26
C GLY A 81 -5.82 -11.90 11.21
N ARG A 82 -5.94 -13.20 11.48
CA ARG A 82 -6.72 -13.69 12.63
C ARG A 82 -5.91 -14.72 13.42
N ALA A 83 -5.07 -14.23 14.32
CA ALA A 83 -4.87 -14.95 15.57
C ALA A 83 -6.10 -14.63 16.44
N GLU A 84 -6.83 -15.67 16.85
CA GLU A 84 -7.90 -15.59 17.85
C GLU A 84 -7.38 -15.06 19.20
#